data_AF-A0AAU3HUW3-F1
#
_entry.id   AF-A0AAU3HUW3-F1
#
_cell.length_a   1.000
_cell.length_b   1.000
_cell.length_c   1.000
_cell.angle_alpha   90.00
_cell.angle_beta   90.00
_cell.angle_gamma   90.00
#
_symmetry.space_group_name_H-M   'P 1'
#
loop_
_entity.id
_entity.type
_entity.pdbx_description
1 polymer ?
#
loop_
_entity_poly.entity_id
_entity_poly.type
_entity_poly.pdbx_seq_one_letter_code
_entity_poly.pdbx_strand_id
1 'polypeptide(L)'
;MSDNSGKLHLARQTAVAAAQSLHVPLAAPQLRTLSEHSRQRRWVTDEGHLLALALEALSRFQHALRRPNGLIVALWNRSDASPAQAEWWPCWEEDLSDVLATFLLQDIGGSGVIVNREVQLDRPGLAGGRTDIQIEVPAPPGEGHDPVKLVIECKGCWNNTLPTALERQRVDRYLHTPRTAGILLTGYFDCDR
;
A
#
# COMPACT_ATOMS: atom_id res chain seq x y z
N MET A 1 3.57 17.97 44.98
CA MET A 1 3.82 17.27 43.71
C MET A 1 3.49 15.80 43.92
N SER A 2 2.39 15.33 43.32
CA SER A 2 1.81 14.00 43.58
C SER A 2 2.50 12.92 42.74
N ASP A 3 2.78 11.77 43.35
CA ASP A 3 3.45 10.60 42.77
C ASP A 3 2.62 9.97 41.63
N ASN A 4 2.95 10.36 40.40
CA ASN A 4 2.29 9.89 39.18
C ASN A 4 2.86 8.55 38.68
N SER A 5 4.08 8.21 39.12
CA SER A 5 4.81 7.02 38.69
C SER A 5 4.26 5.74 39.34
N GLY A 6 3.89 5.81 40.62
CA GLY A 6 3.25 4.67 41.32
C GLY A 6 1.89 4.28 40.73
N LYS A 7 1.10 5.26 40.29
CA LYS A 7 -0.24 5.03 39.69
C LYS A 7 -0.17 4.38 38.31
N LEU A 8 0.78 4.79 37.48
CA LEU A 8 1.03 4.17 36.16
C LEU A 8 1.49 2.72 36.28
N HIS A 9 2.33 2.41 37.27
CA HIS A 9 2.78 1.04 37.52
C HIS A 9 1.64 0.12 37.96
N LEU A 10 0.80 0.59 38.89
CA LEU A 10 -0.36 -0.15 39.39
C LEU A 10 -1.43 -0.35 38.30
N ALA A 11 -1.66 0.65 37.45
CA ALA A 11 -2.57 0.55 36.32
C ALA A 11 -2.07 -0.49 35.30
N ARG A 12 -0.77 -0.51 35.01
CA ARG A 12 -0.15 -1.51 34.11
C ARG A 12 -0.25 -2.92 34.69
N GLN A 13 0.04 -3.10 35.97
CA GLN A 13 -0.06 -4.41 36.64
C GLN A 13 -1.50 -4.93 36.67
N THR A 14 -2.46 -4.06 36.96
CA THR A 14 -3.89 -4.40 36.94
C THR A 14 -4.36 -4.79 35.54
N ALA A 15 -3.95 -4.05 34.50
CA ALA A 15 -4.29 -4.37 33.11
C ALA A 15 -3.68 -5.70 32.65
N VAL A 16 -2.43 -6.00 33.04
CA VAL A 16 -1.77 -7.27 32.72
C VAL A 16 -2.45 -8.44 33.47
N ALA A 17 -2.75 -8.28 34.75
CA ALA A 17 -3.44 -9.30 35.54
C ALA A 17 -4.86 -9.58 35.02
N ALA A 18 -5.59 -8.53 34.61
CA ALA A 18 -6.89 -8.67 33.97
C ALA A 18 -6.78 -9.35 32.59
N ALA A 19 -5.78 -9.00 31.77
CA ALA A 19 -5.54 -9.64 30.49
C ALA A 19 -5.18 -11.13 30.64
N GLN A 20 -4.47 -11.49 31.71
CA GLN A 20 -4.12 -12.88 32.04
C GLN A 20 -5.31 -13.67 32.62
N SER A 21 -6.14 -13.06 33.46
CA SER A 21 -7.31 -13.73 34.07
C SER A 21 -8.51 -13.83 33.14
N LEU A 22 -8.62 -12.93 32.15
CA LEU A 22 -9.68 -12.92 31.13
C LEU A 22 -9.27 -13.63 29.84
N HIS A 23 -8.09 -14.28 29.79
CA HIS A 23 -7.64 -15.00 28.60
C HIS A 23 -8.37 -16.33 28.45
N VAL A 24 -9.61 -16.27 27.96
CA VAL A 24 -10.31 -17.45 27.44
C VAL A 24 -9.76 -17.71 26.04
N PRO A 25 -9.14 -18.88 25.77
CA PRO A 25 -8.70 -19.22 24.42
C PRO A 25 -9.91 -19.18 23.49
N LEU A 26 -9.81 -18.40 22.42
CA LEU A 26 -10.88 -18.30 21.43
C LEU A 26 -11.14 -19.71 20.86
N ALA A 27 -12.39 -20.15 20.91
CA ALA A 27 -12.77 -21.43 20.33
C ALA A 27 -12.57 -21.39 18.80
N ALA A 28 -12.29 -22.54 18.18
CA ALA A 28 -12.06 -22.63 16.73
C ALA A 28 -13.14 -21.94 15.86
N PRO A 29 -14.45 -21.96 16.20
CA PRO A 29 -15.46 -21.21 15.46
C PRO A 29 -15.30 -19.70 15.62
N GLN A 30 -14.93 -19.20 16.79
CA GLN A 30 -14.70 -17.78 17.04
C GLN A 30 -13.43 -17.28 16.33
N LEU A 31 -12.40 -18.13 16.22
CA LEU A 31 -11.23 -17.88 15.38
C LEU A 31 -11.60 -17.82 13.89
N ARG A 32 -12.48 -18.72 13.42
CA ARG A 32 -13.00 -18.67 12.04
C ARG A 32 -13.83 -17.42 11.79
N THR A 33 -14.77 -17.10 12.68
CA THR A 33 -15.56 -15.87 12.61
C THR A 33 -14.65 -14.64 12.63
N LEU A 34 -13.63 -14.60 13.49
CA LEU A 34 -12.65 -13.52 13.47
C LEU A 34 -11.87 -13.49 12.16
N SER A 35 -11.46 -14.63 11.60
CA SER A 35 -10.75 -14.69 10.30
C SER A 35 -11.63 -14.25 9.12
N GLU A 36 -12.92 -14.59 9.15
CA GLU A 36 -13.92 -14.27 8.14
C GLU A 36 -14.36 -12.80 8.21
N HIS A 37 -14.41 -12.23 9.43
CA HIS A 37 -14.74 -10.83 9.66
C HIS A 37 -13.50 -9.93 9.67
N SER A 38 -12.29 -10.49 9.81
CA SER A 38 -11.01 -9.77 9.70
C SER A 38 -10.56 -9.71 8.25
N ARG A 39 -11.34 -9.06 7.38
CA ARG A 39 -10.88 -8.67 6.03
C ARG A 39 -9.52 -7.95 6.02
N GLN A 40 -9.07 -7.47 7.19
CA GLN A 40 -7.81 -6.77 7.48
C GLN A 40 -6.68 -7.63 8.08
N ARG A 41 -6.84 -8.96 8.22
CA ARG A 41 -5.77 -9.86 8.70
C ARG A 41 -5.53 -10.99 7.71
N ARG A 42 -5.05 -10.63 6.51
CA ARG A 42 -4.44 -11.60 5.60
C ARG A 42 -3.01 -11.83 6.05
N TRP A 43 -2.69 -13.10 6.26
CA TRP A 43 -1.35 -13.53 6.64
C TRP A 43 -0.45 -13.45 5.39
N VAL A 44 0.50 -12.51 5.38
CA VAL A 44 1.46 -12.32 4.29
C VAL A 44 2.78 -12.98 4.70
N THR A 45 3.16 -14.07 4.03
CA THR A 45 4.41 -14.82 4.29
C THR A 45 5.47 -14.62 3.24
N ASP A 46 5.09 -14.23 2.04
CA ASP A 46 5.97 -14.15 0.88
C ASP A 46 5.44 -13.11 -0.10
N GLU A 47 6.27 -12.81 -1.10
CA GLU A 47 6.01 -11.82 -2.13
C GLU A 47 4.78 -12.18 -2.98
N GLY A 48 4.45 -13.46 -3.11
CA GLY A 48 3.25 -13.93 -3.82
C GLY A 48 1.97 -13.56 -3.08
N HIS A 49 1.94 -13.75 -1.76
CA HIS A 49 0.82 -13.31 -0.92
C HIS A 49 0.66 -11.78 -0.91
N LEU A 50 1.77 -11.03 -0.87
CA LEU A 50 1.72 -9.57 -0.93
C LEU A 50 1.23 -9.07 -2.30
N LEU A 51 1.69 -9.70 -3.39
CA LEU A 51 1.23 -9.42 -4.75
C LEU A 51 -0.28 -9.68 -4.88
N ALA A 52 -0.78 -10.82 -4.40
CA ALA A 52 -2.20 -11.13 -4.44
C ALA A 52 -3.03 -10.12 -3.64
N LEU A 53 -2.57 -9.73 -2.44
CA LEU A 53 -3.22 -8.70 -1.63
C LEU A 53 -3.32 -7.37 -2.38
N ALA A 54 -2.23 -6.95 -3.03
CA ALA A 54 -2.19 -5.70 -3.78
C ALA A 54 -3.08 -5.75 -5.03
N LEU A 55 -3.08 -6.84 -5.80
CA LEU A 55 -3.96 -7.00 -6.97
C LEU A 55 -5.45 -6.90 -6.59
N GLU A 56 -5.83 -7.46 -5.44
CA GLU A 56 -7.19 -7.31 -4.95
C GLU A 56 -7.50 -5.88 -4.49
N ALA A 57 -6.54 -5.20 -3.86
CA ALA A 57 -6.68 -3.78 -3.51
C ALA A 57 -6.83 -2.92 -4.76
N LEU A 58 -6.08 -3.21 -5.82
CA LEU A 58 -6.21 -2.56 -7.13
C LEU A 58 -7.58 -2.80 -7.77
N SER A 59 -8.15 -4.00 -7.62
CA SER A 59 -9.52 -4.28 -8.06
C SER A 59 -10.54 -3.44 -7.28
N ARG A 60 -10.38 -3.30 -5.96
CA ARG A 60 -11.21 -2.40 -5.13
C ARG A 60 -11.01 -0.94 -5.50
N PHE A 61 -9.80 -0.53 -5.84
CA PHE A 61 -9.50 0.81 -6.33
C PHE A 61 -10.24 1.10 -7.63
N GLN A 62 -10.18 0.19 -8.61
CA GLN A 62 -10.97 0.32 -9.86
C GLN A 62 -12.47 0.46 -9.59
N HIS A 63 -13.01 -0.27 -8.61
CA HIS A 63 -14.40 -0.12 -8.20
C HIS A 63 -14.67 1.26 -7.54
N ALA A 64 -13.77 1.72 -6.68
CA ALA A 64 -13.85 3.03 -6.02
C ALA A 64 -13.78 4.20 -7.00
N LEU A 65 -13.03 4.05 -8.10
CA LEU A 65 -13.01 5.03 -9.20
C LEU A 65 -14.38 5.13 -9.88
N ARG A 66 -15.01 4.00 -10.20
CA ARG A 66 -16.19 3.92 -11.11
C ARG A 66 -17.55 4.02 -10.43
N ARG A 67 -17.64 3.89 -9.11
CA ARG A 67 -18.91 3.99 -8.37
C ARG A 67 -19.56 5.38 -8.50
N PRO A 68 -20.87 5.53 -8.22
CA PRO A 68 -21.49 6.86 -8.10
C PRO A 68 -20.76 7.73 -7.06
N ASN A 69 -20.47 8.99 -7.40
CA ASN A 69 -19.59 9.87 -6.62
C ASN A 69 -18.21 9.24 -6.35
N GLY A 70 -17.70 8.48 -7.32
CA GLY A 70 -16.40 7.81 -7.25
C GLY A 70 -15.23 8.77 -7.44
N LEU A 71 -14.04 8.22 -7.33
CA LEU A 71 -12.79 8.98 -7.33
C LEU A 71 -12.28 9.31 -8.74
N ILE A 72 -12.98 8.90 -9.81
CA ILE A 72 -12.50 9.09 -11.19
C ILE A 72 -12.20 10.56 -11.53
N VAL A 73 -12.99 11.51 -11.02
CA VAL A 73 -12.79 12.95 -11.27
C VAL A 73 -11.47 13.45 -10.68
N ALA A 74 -10.96 12.82 -9.61
CA ALA A 74 -9.67 13.18 -9.03
C ALA A 74 -8.48 12.78 -9.92
N LEU A 75 -8.69 11.92 -10.93
CA LEU A 75 -7.67 11.53 -11.90
C LEU A 75 -7.69 12.39 -13.18
N TRP A 76 -8.53 13.44 -13.22
CA TRP A 76 -8.58 14.38 -14.34
C TRP A 76 -8.29 15.79 -13.87
N ASN A 77 -7.33 16.43 -14.52
CA ASN A 77 -7.09 17.84 -14.42
C ASN A 77 -8.12 18.62 -15.25
N ARG A 78 -8.37 19.87 -14.85
CA ARG A 78 -9.23 20.78 -15.60
C ARG A 78 -8.63 22.17 -15.66
N SER A 79 -8.89 22.90 -16.75
CA SER A 79 -8.53 24.33 -16.85
C SER A 79 -9.38 25.18 -15.90
N ASP A 80 -8.89 26.37 -15.54
CA ASP A 80 -9.59 27.34 -14.67
C ASP A 80 -10.74 28.10 -15.36
N ALA A 81 -11.45 27.42 -16.26
CA ALA A 81 -12.62 27.96 -16.96
C ALA A 81 -13.91 27.53 -16.25
N SER A 82 -15.03 28.14 -16.64
CA SER A 82 -16.34 27.65 -16.19
C SER A 82 -16.50 26.16 -16.50
N PRO A 83 -17.24 25.37 -15.69
CA PRO A 83 -17.34 23.92 -15.89
C PRO A 83 -17.81 23.50 -17.30
N ALA A 84 -18.59 24.35 -17.98
CA ALA A 84 -19.10 24.12 -19.33
C ALA A 84 -18.05 24.34 -20.44
N GLN A 85 -16.94 25.02 -20.13
CA GLN A 85 -15.87 25.36 -21.08
C GLN A 85 -14.51 24.81 -20.66
N ALA A 86 -14.44 24.08 -19.54
CA ALA A 86 -13.19 23.53 -19.04
C ALA A 86 -12.64 22.47 -20.00
N GLU A 87 -11.37 22.64 -20.38
CA GLU A 87 -10.61 21.56 -20.98
C GLU A 87 -10.24 20.55 -19.89
N TRP A 88 -10.26 19.27 -20.23
CA TRP A 88 -9.92 18.17 -19.31
C TRP A 88 -8.77 17.36 -19.90
N TRP A 89 -7.85 16.95 -19.05
CA TRP A 89 -6.75 16.06 -19.41
C TRP A 89 -6.41 15.15 -18.23
N PRO A 90 -5.74 14.01 -18.47
CA PRO A 90 -5.36 13.12 -17.39
C PRO A 90 -4.50 13.79 -16.32
N CYS A 91 -4.57 13.27 -15.10
CA CYS A 91 -3.64 13.60 -14.03
C CYS A 91 -2.20 13.20 -14.40
N TRP A 92 -1.22 13.79 -13.72
CA TRP A 92 0.18 13.42 -13.92
C TRP A 92 0.45 12.04 -13.31
N GLU A 93 1.55 11.38 -13.71
CA GLU A 93 1.90 10.05 -13.15
C GLU A 93 2.14 10.11 -11.63
N GLU A 94 2.65 11.24 -11.15
CA GLU A 94 2.86 11.50 -9.72
C GLU A 94 1.52 11.58 -8.97
N ASP A 95 0.53 12.29 -9.52
CA ASP A 95 -0.82 12.37 -8.95
C ASP A 95 -1.52 11.00 -8.91
N LEU A 96 -1.40 10.22 -10.00
CA LEU A 96 -1.93 8.86 -10.06
C LEU A 96 -1.32 7.99 -8.95
N SER A 97 -0.01 8.11 -8.75
CA SER A 97 0.73 7.38 -7.71
C SER A 97 0.30 7.81 -6.30
N ASP A 98 0.06 9.10 -6.09
CA ASP A 98 -0.37 9.66 -4.81
C ASP A 98 -1.79 9.24 -4.42
N VAL A 99 -2.72 9.32 -5.38
CA VAL A 99 -4.10 8.85 -5.19
C VAL A 99 -4.11 7.35 -4.90
N LEU A 100 -3.33 6.57 -5.64
CA LEU A 100 -3.22 5.13 -5.43
C LEU A 100 -2.59 4.79 -4.07
N ALA A 101 -1.47 5.41 -3.69
CA ALA A 101 -0.82 5.14 -2.41
C ALA A 101 -1.72 5.51 -1.23
N THR A 102 -2.44 6.63 -1.32
CA THR A 102 -3.45 7.01 -0.32
C THR A 102 -4.53 5.94 -0.20
N PHE A 103 -5.05 5.44 -1.31
CA PHE A 103 -6.03 4.36 -1.30
C PHE A 103 -5.46 3.07 -0.68
N LEU A 104 -4.26 2.64 -1.09
CA LEU A 104 -3.62 1.43 -0.57
C LEU A 104 -3.37 1.52 0.94
N LEU A 105 -2.91 2.67 1.43
CA LEU A 105 -2.74 2.91 2.86
C LEU A 105 -4.07 2.79 3.64
N GLN A 106 -5.19 3.23 3.05
CA GLN A 106 -6.51 3.12 3.67
C GLN A 106 -7.10 1.71 3.59
N ASP A 107 -6.89 1.01 2.47
CA ASP A 107 -7.51 -0.28 2.18
C ASP A 107 -6.75 -1.46 2.82
N ILE A 108 -5.43 -1.46 2.71
CA ILE A 108 -4.57 -2.55 3.21
C ILE A 108 -3.52 -2.09 4.22
N GLY A 109 -3.40 -0.79 4.49
CA GLY A 109 -2.51 -0.29 5.52
C GLY A 109 -3.01 -0.67 6.93
N GLY A 110 -2.05 -0.82 7.85
CA GLY A 110 -2.29 -1.36 9.18
C GLY A 110 -1.95 -2.85 9.29
N SER A 111 -1.99 -3.41 10.49
CA SER A 111 -1.65 -4.83 10.77
C SER A 111 -0.26 -5.28 10.31
N GLY A 112 0.71 -4.36 10.22
CA GLY A 112 2.09 -4.65 9.80
C GLY A 112 2.38 -4.34 8.32
N VAL A 113 1.40 -3.93 7.52
CA VAL A 113 1.64 -3.46 6.14
C VAL A 113 2.04 -1.99 6.15
N ILE A 114 3.19 -1.67 5.57
CA ILE A 114 3.76 -0.32 5.42
C ILE A 114 3.67 0.08 3.95
N VAL A 115 3.14 1.26 3.65
CA VAL A 115 3.06 1.80 2.27
C VAL A 115 3.89 3.07 2.20
N ASN A 116 4.93 3.06 1.38
CA ASN A 116 5.87 4.17 1.19
C ASN A 116 5.81 4.70 -0.24
N ARG A 117 5.92 6.02 -0.39
CA ARG A 117 6.07 6.71 -1.69
C ARG A 117 7.54 7.08 -1.90
N GLU A 118 7.97 7.07 -3.16
CA GLU A 118 9.25 7.64 -3.59
C GLU A 118 10.47 7.10 -2.85
N VAL A 119 10.48 5.79 -2.57
CA VAL A 119 11.59 5.16 -1.85
C VAL A 119 12.81 5.09 -2.75
N GLN A 120 13.93 5.60 -2.24
CA GLN A 120 15.25 5.40 -2.85
C GLN A 120 15.77 4.03 -2.46
N LEU A 121 16.03 3.18 -3.45
CA LEU A 121 16.44 1.79 -3.21
C LEU A 121 17.91 1.63 -2.77
N ASP A 122 18.76 2.66 -2.91
CA ASP A 122 20.21 2.60 -2.63
C ASP A 122 20.69 3.64 -1.58
N ARG A 123 21.85 3.35 -0.95
CA ARG A 123 22.54 4.22 0.03
C ARG A 123 22.85 5.62 -0.53
N PRO A 124 22.86 6.68 0.31
CA PRO A 124 23.14 8.04 -0.15
C PRO A 124 24.54 8.12 -0.76
N GLY A 125 24.62 8.44 -2.05
CA GLY A 125 25.88 8.60 -2.80
C GLY A 125 26.02 7.73 -4.05
N LEU A 126 25.21 6.68 -4.21
CA LEU A 126 24.97 6.05 -5.52
C LEU A 126 23.65 6.58 -6.08
N ALA A 127 23.55 6.76 -7.39
CA ALA A 127 22.31 7.12 -8.08
C ALA A 127 21.28 5.98 -7.92
N GLY A 128 20.63 5.95 -6.76
CA GLY A 128 19.57 5.02 -6.42
C GLY A 128 18.30 5.40 -7.15
N GLY A 129 17.75 4.45 -7.89
CA GLY A 129 16.44 4.60 -8.53
C GLY A 129 15.36 4.84 -7.49
N ARG A 130 14.46 5.78 -7.78
CA ARG A 130 13.26 6.09 -7.00
C ARG A 130 12.12 5.24 -7.56
N THR A 131 11.46 4.46 -6.72
CA THR A 131 10.23 3.73 -7.10
C THR A 131 9.00 4.55 -6.75
N ASP A 132 7.94 4.44 -7.55
CA ASP A 132 6.73 5.21 -7.25
C ASP A 132 6.11 4.76 -5.92
N ILE A 133 5.77 3.48 -5.75
CA ILE A 133 5.19 2.98 -4.51
C ILE A 133 5.94 1.72 -4.06
N GLN A 134 6.27 1.63 -2.79
CA GLN A 134 6.83 0.43 -2.16
C GLN A 134 5.96 0.03 -0.98
N ILE A 135 5.48 -1.21 -0.99
CA ILE A 135 4.74 -1.82 0.11
C ILE A 135 5.65 -2.83 0.79
N GLU A 136 5.72 -2.77 2.12
CA GLU A 136 6.53 -3.69 2.92
C GLU A 136 5.68 -4.37 3.99
N VAL A 137 5.97 -5.64 4.22
CA VAL A 137 5.48 -6.38 5.39
C VAL A 137 6.69 -6.95 6.13
N PRO A 138 6.86 -6.65 7.44
CA PRO A 138 7.91 -7.23 8.24
C PRO A 138 7.87 -8.76 8.17
N ALA A 139 9.07 -9.35 8.19
CA ALA A 139 9.18 -10.81 8.23
C ALA A 139 8.44 -11.39 9.44
N PRO A 140 7.77 -12.55 9.31
CA PRO A 140 7.21 -13.26 10.45
C PRO A 140 8.28 -13.52 11.52
N PRO A 141 7.92 -13.49 12.82
CA PRO A 141 8.87 -13.82 13.88
C PRO A 141 9.48 -15.20 13.67
N GLY A 142 10.81 -15.26 13.54
CA GLY A 142 11.56 -16.51 13.32
C GLY A 142 11.94 -16.81 11.86
N GLU A 143 11.45 -16.04 10.88
CA GLU A 143 11.80 -16.17 9.47
C GLU A 143 12.70 -15.01 9.00
N GLY A 144 14.01 -15.06 9.31
CA GLY A 144 14.97 -14.09 8.82
C GLY A 144 14.70 -12.63 9.23
N HIS A 145 15.38 -11.68 8.58
CA HIS A 145 15.23 -10.24 8.84
C HIS A 145 14.70 -9.46 7.63
N ASP A 146 14.71 -10.05 6.44
CA ASP A 146 14.32 -9.34 5.23
C ASP A 146 12.80 -9.24 5.13
N PRO A 147 12.24 -8.02 5.04
CA PRO A 147 10.80 -7.83 4.86
C PRO A 147 10.38 -8.33 3.47
N VAL A 148 9.12 -8.72 3.37
CA VAL A 148 8.49 -8.97 2.08
C VAL A 148 8.17 -7.62 1.44
N LYS A 149 8.56 -7.43 0.17
CA LYS A 149 8.41 -6.16 -0.54
C LYS A 149 7.58 -6.33 -1.81
N LEU A 150 6.84 -5.27 -2.13
CA LEU A 150 6.19 -5.11 -3.42
C LEU A 150 6.46 -3.70 -3.93
N VAL A 151 7.00 -3.60 -5.14
CA VAL A 151 7.21 -2.32 -5.82
C VAL A 151 6.12 -2.14 -6.88
N ILE A 152 5.52 -0.96 -6.94
CA ILE A 152 4.57 -0.56 -7.99
C ILE A 152 5.16 0.66 -8.71
N GLU A 153 5.35 0.53 -10.01
CA GLU A 153 5.70 1.63 -10.91
C GLU A 153 4.42 2.06 -11.65
N CYS A 154 4.07 3.34 -11.57
CA CYS A 154 2.89 3.89 -12.23
C CYS A 154 3.29 4.59 -13.52
N LYS A 155 2.51 4.36 -14.59
CA LYS A 155 2.69 5.01 -15.89
C LYS A 155 1.35 5.40 -16.47
N GLY A 156 1.28 6.58 -17.10
CA GLY A 156 0.14 6.96 -17.93
C GLY A 156 0.22 6.27 -19.29
N CYS A 157 -0.92 6.04 -19.94
CA CYS A 157 -0.96 5.49 -21.30
C CYS A 157 -0.31 6.41 -22.36
N TRP A 158 -0.11 7.69 -22.04
CA TRP A 158 0.63 8.67 -22.85
C TRP A 158 2.15 8.57 -22.68
N ASN A 159 2.66 7.76 -21.74
CA ASN A 159 4.09 7.70 -21.48
C ASN A 159 4.83 6.95 -22.60
N ASN A 160 5.70 7.65 -23.31
CA ASN A 160 6.48 7.10 -24.42
C ASN A 160 7.48 5.99 -24.00
N THR A 161 7.80 5.90 -22.72
CA THR A 161 8.68 4.85 -22.17
C THR A 161 7.94 3.56 -21.86
N LEU A 162 6.60 3.55 -21.85
CA LEU A 162 5.77 2.39 -21.48
C LEU A 162 6.17 1.08 -22.20
N PRO A 163 6.44 1.05 -23.53
CA PRO A 163 6.86 -0.17 -24.22
C PRO A 163 8.16 -0.76 -23.68
N THR A 164 9.02 0.10 -23.12
CA THR A 164 10.35 -0.25 -22.59
C THR A 164 10.43 -0.11 -21.07
N ALA A 165 9.31 0.19 -20.39
CA ALA A 165 9.29 0.47 -18.96
C ALA A 165 9.68 -0.78 -18.15
N LEU A 166 9.44 -1.97 -18.71
CA LEU A 166 9.90 -3.24 -18.20
C LEU A 166 11.34 -3.60 -18.63
N GLU A 167 11.87 -2.98 -19.69
CA GLU A 167 13.08 -3.44 -20.39
C GLU A 167 14.40 -2.83 -19.89
N ARG A 168 14.42 -1.84 -18.97
CA ARG A 168 15.70 -1.24 -18.53
C ARG A 168 15.81 -0.90 -17.05
N GLN A 169 16.87 -1.45 -16.42
CA GLN A 169 17.65 -1.02 -15.24
C GLN A 169 16.93 -0.70 -13.91
N ARG A 170 15.62 -0.44 -13.91
CA ARG A 170 14.79 -0.18 -12.74
C ARG A 170 14.15 -1.46 -12.22
N VAL A 171 13.47 -2.21 -13.09
CA VAL A 171 12.81 -3.49 -12.77
C VAL A 171 13.82 -4.56 -12.35
N ASP A 172 14.92 -4.69 -13.12
CA ASP A 172 16.02 -5.58 -12.75
C ASP A 172 16.55 -5.27 -11.34
N ARG A 173 16.70 -4.00 -10.95
CA ARG A 173 17.35 -3.67 -9.68
C ARG A 173 16.57 -4.14 -8.46
N TYR A 174 15.25 -3.98 -8.43
CA TYR A 174 14.47 -4.41 -7.27
C TYR A 174 14.01 -5.87 -7.36
N LEU A 175 13.77 -6.44 -8.55
CA LEU A 175 13.43 -7.88 -8.64
C LEU A 175 14.60 -8.80 -8.27
N HIS A 176 15.85 -8.30 -8.32
CA HIS A 176 17.01 -9.02 -7.78
C HIS A 176 17.14 -8.89 -6.25
N THR A 177 16.29 -8.09 -5.59
CA THR A 177 16.23 -8.02 -4.12
C THR A 177 15.43 -9.22 -3.60
N PRO A 178 15.91 -9.95 -2.59
CA PRO A 178 15.17 -11.06 -2.00
C PRO A 178 13.75 -10.67 -1.58
N ARG A 179 12.80 -11.61 -1.69
CA ARG A 179 11.39 -11.47 -1.25
C ARG A 179 10.69 -10.23 -1.82
N THR A 180 10.97 -9.90 -3.09
CA THR A 180 10.44 -8.71 -3.75
C THR A 180 9.63 -9.07 -4.99
N ALA A 181 8.38 -8.60 -5.06
CA ALA A 181 7.54 -8.63 -6.26
C ALA A 181 7.43 -7.23 -6.90
N GLY A 182 6.98 -7.18 -8.16
CA GLY A 182 6.79 -5.95 -8.92
C GLY A 182 5.45 -5.87 -9.64
N ILE A 183 4.89 -4.67 -9.75
CA ILE A 183 3.74 -4.32 -10.59
C ILE A 183 4.12 -3.13 -11.46
N LEU A 184 3.94 -3.25 -12.78
CA LEU A 184 3.81 -2.09 -13.66
C LEU A 184 2.31 -1.76 -13.78
N LEU A 185 1.90 -0.62 -13.23
CA LEU A 185 0.52 -0.16 -13.26
C LEU A 185 0.37 0.91 -14.34
N THR A 186 -0.50 0.64 -15.31
CA THR A 186 -0.85 1.61 -16.35
C THR A 186 -2.19 2.27 -16.06
N GLY A 187 -2.19 3.58 -15.84
CA GLY A 187 -3.39 4.41 -15.89
C GLY A 187 -3.78 4.62 -17.34
N TYR A 188 -4.86 3.97 -17.79
CA TYR A 188 -5.40 4.16 -19.13
C TYR A 188 -6.50 5.21 -19.12
N PHE A 189 -6.33 6.21 -19.99
CA PHE A 189 -7.25 7.32 -20.18
C PHE A 189 -7.57 7.38 -21.66
N ASP A 190 -8.86 7.31 -21.98
CA ASP A 190 -9.35 7.40 -23.35
C ASP A 190 -9.47 8.88 -23.71
N CYS A 191 -8.34 9.49 -24.11
CA CYS A 191 -8.31 10.86 -24.63
C CYS A 191 -7.31 10.99 -25.77
N ASP A 192 -7.68 11.79 -26.78
CA ASP A 192 -6.86 12.09 -27.96
C ASP A 192 -5.75 13.14 -27.68
N ARG A 193 -5.66 13.63 -26.44
CA ARG A 193 -4.71 14.67 -25.99
C ARG A 193 -3.76 14.12 -24.94
#